data_AF-A0A0U1DPL5-F1
#
_entry.id   AF-A0A0U1DPL5-F1
#
_cell.length_a   1.000
_cell.length_b   1.000
_cell.length_c   1.000
_cell.angle_alpha   90.00
_cell.angle_beta   90.00
_cell.angle_gamma   90.00
#
_symmetry.space_group_name_H-M   'P 1'
#
loop_
_entity.id
_entity.type
_entity.pdbx_description
1 polymer ?
#
loop_
_entity_poly.entity_id
_entity_poly.type
_entity_poly.pdbx_seq_one_letter_code
_entity_poly.pdbx_strand_id
1 'polypeptide(L)' 'MPGAFDRGALMETSGPSDEVVKLLPPLTTSPAELSEGLDILAESVAVTLA' A
#
# COMPACT_ATOMS: atom_id res chain seq x y z
N MET A 1 -5.47 -3.56 4.22
CA MET A 1 -6.35 -2.69 3.40
C MET A 1 -6.95 -3.52 2.25
N PRO A 2 -8.27 -3.78 2.21
CA PRO A 2 -8.87 -4.71 1.24
C PRO A 2 -8.63 -4.32 -0.22
N GLY A 3 -8.79 -3.05 -0.57
CA GLY A 3 -8.65 -2.57 -1.96
C GLY A 3 -7.26 -2.72 -2.58
N ALA A 4 -6.21 -2.81 -1.75
CA ALA A 4 -4.84 -3.05 -2.19
C ALA A 4 -4.50 -4.56 -2.24
N PHE A 5 -5.08 -5.36 -1.34
CA PHE A 5 -4.84 -6.80 -1.27
C PHE A 5 -5.32 -7.52 -2.55
N ASP A 6 -6.51 -7.16 -3.03
CA ASP A 6 -7.06 -7.71 -4.28
C ASP A 6 -6.22 -7.33 -5.52
N ARG A 7 -5.38 -6.31 -5.41
CA ARG A 7 -4.44 -5.84 -6.44
C ARG A 7 -3.03 -6.38 -6.25
N GLY A 8 -2.82 -7.30 -5.31
CA GLY A 8 -1.53 -7.96 -5.08
C GLY A 8 -0.60 -7.23 -4.11
N ALA A 9 -1.03 -6.15 -3.46
CA ALA A 9 -0.24 -5.44 -2.46
C ALA A 9 -0.73 -5.72 -1.03
N LEU A 10 0.15 -6.30 -0.21
CA LEU A 10 -0.12 -6.47 1.22
C LEU A 10 0.16 -5.15 1.97
N MET A 11 -0.86 -4.66 2.69
CA MET A 11 -0.82 -3.35 3.35
C MET A 11 -1.30 -3.45 4.80
N GLU A 12 -0.49 -2.89 5.70
CA GLU A 12 -0.69 -2.88 7.15
C GLU A 12 -0.86 -1.44 7.67
N THR A 13 -1.73 -1.26 8.66
CA THR A 13 -2.00 0.03 9.32
C THR A 13 -1.32 0.14 10.68
N SER A 14 -1.15 1.37 11.15
CA SER A 14 -0.54 1.74 12.43
C SER A 14 -1.09 3.07 12.93
N GLY A 15 -0.66 3.48 14.12
CA GLY A 15 -1.22 4.61 14.84
C GLY A 15 -2.25 4.12 15.88
N PRO A 16 -2.57 4.95 16.90
CA PRO A 16 -3.54 4.58 17.93
C PRO A 16 -4.93 4.21 17.41
N SER A 17 -5.26 4.58 16.18
CA SER A 17 -6.56 4.34 15.53
C SER A 17 -6.40 3.77 14.10
N ASP A 18 -5.30 3.07 13.80
CA ASP A 18 -5.03 2.51 12.47
C ASP A 18 -5.00 3.54 11.32
N GLU A 19 -4.69 4.80 11.64
CA GLU A 19 -4.80 5.92 10.72
C GLU A 19 -3.58 6.12 9.79
N VAL A 20 -2.51 5.34 9.97
CA VAL A 20 -1.26 5.45 9.21
C VAL A 20 -0.94 4.16 8.47
N VAL A 21 -0.82 4.24 7.15
CA VAL A 21 -0.31 3.13 6.31
C VAL A 21 1.21 3.00 6.47
N LYS A 22 1.69 1.77 6.70
CA LYS A 22 3.13 1.46 6.78
C LYS A 22 3.66 0.98 5.44
N LEU A 23 4.83 1.47 5.06
CA LEU A 23 5.63 0.92 3.97
C LEU A 23 6.81 0.15 4.55
N LEU A 24 6.78 -1.18 4.47
CA LEU A 24 7.81 -2.07 4.97
C LEU A 24 8.23 -3.11 3.91
N PRO A 25 8.70 -2.68 2.72
CA PRO A 25 9.21 -3.60 1.72
C PRO A 25 10.51 -4.26 2.19
N PRO A 26 10.84 -5.48 1.72
CA PRO A 26 12.18 -6.06 1.91
C PRO A 26 13.29 -5.09 1.47
N LEU A 27 14.45 -5.11 2.14
CA LEU A 27 15.60 -4.27 1.76
C LEU A 27 16.16 -4.58 0.37
N THR A 28 15.83 -5.75 -0.18
CA THR A 28 16.21 -6.19 -1.53
C THR A 28 15.20 -5.82 -2.61
N THR A 29 14.11 -5.14 -2.25
CA THR A 29 13.07 -4.72 -3.22
C THR A 29 13.67 -3.78 -4.24
N SER A 30 13.45 -4.07 -5.53
CA SER A 30 13.93 -3.19 -6.59
C SER A 30 13.13 -1.88 -6.63
N PRO A 31 13.70 -0.79 -7.19
CA PRO A 31 12.97 0.45 -7.37
C PRO A 31 11.69 0.30 -8.22
N ALA A 32 11.71 -0.60 -9.21
CA ALA A 32 10.57 -0.86 -10.08
C ALA A 32 9.41 -1.53 -9.31
N GLU A 33 9.70 -2.58 -8.54
CA GLU A 33 8.70 -3.26 -7.69
C GLU A 33 8.14 -2.32 -6.62
N LEU A 34 9.00 -1.46 -6.03
CA LEU A 34 8.54 -0.46 -5.07
C LEU A 34 7.59 0.55 -5.73
N SER A 35 7.90 1.02 -6.94
CA SER A 35 7.02 1.92 -7.69
C SER A 35 5.66 1.28 -7.96
N GLU A 36 5.66 0.03 -8.43
CA GLU A 36 4.42 -0.71 -8.70
C GLU A 36 3.54 -0.83 -7.44
N GLY A 37 4.14 -1.17 -6.30
CA GLY A 37 3.43 -1.24 -5.02
C GLY A 37 2.84 0.11 -4.58
N LEU A 38 3.54 1.22 -4.86
CA LEU A 38 3.06 2.57 -4.57
C LEU A 38 1.94 3.01 -5.52
N ASP A 39 2.00 2.63 -6.79
CA ASP A 39 0.94 2.89 -7.76
C ASP A 39 -0.36 2.18 -7.35
N ILE A 40 -0.27 0.91 -6.92
CA ILE A 40 -1.42 0.16 -6.37
C ILE A 40 -2.01 0.86 -5.15
N LEU A 41 -1.17 1.39 -4.26
CA LEU A 41 -1.63 2.13 -3.08
C LEU A 41 -2.37 3.41 -3.48
N ALA A 42 -1.81 4.19 -4.41
CA ALA A 42 -2.41 5.43 -4.88
C ALA A 42 -3.78 5.20 -5.53
N GLU A 43 -3.89 4.18 -6.39
CA GLU A 43 -5.17 3.80 -7.01
C GLU A 43 -6.21 3.36 -5.98
N SER A 44 -5.79 2.57 -4.98
CA SER A 44 -6.68 2.09 -3.91
C SER A 44 -7.26 3.24 -3.09
N VAL A 45 -6.45 4.26 -2.82
CA VAL A 45 -6.89 5.49 -2.14
C VAL A 45 -7.83 6.29 -3.04
N ALA A 46 -7.49 6.47 -4.32
CA ALA A 46 -8.30 7.23 -5.26
C ALA A 46 -9.72 6.66 -5.42
N VAL A 47 -9.87 5.33 -5.51
CA VAL A 47 -11.18 4.67 -5.61
C VAL A 47 -11.99 4.82 -4.33
N THR A 48 -11.35 4.86 -3.16
CA THR A 48 -12.04 4.99 -1.86
C THR A 48 -12.55 6.41 -1.61
N LEU A 49 -11.90 7.42 -2.21
CA LEU A 49 -12.27 8.84 -2.06
C LEU A 49 -13.28 9.33 -3.12
N ALA A 50 -13.68 8.47 -4.06
CA ALA A 50 -14.71 8.73 -5.08
C ALA A 50 -16.11 8.42 -4.56
#